data_AF-A0A9E7EAM1-F1
#
_entry.id   AF-A0A9E7EAM1-F1
#
_cell.length_a   1.000
_cell.length_b   1.000
_cell.length_c   1.000
_cell.angle_alpha   90.00
_cell.angle_beta   90.00
_cell.angle_gamma   90.00
#
_symmetry.space_group_name_H-M   'P 1'
#
loop_
_entity.id
_entity.type
_entity.pdbx_description
1 polymer ?
#
loop_
_entity_poly.entity_id
_entity_poly.type
_entity_poly.pdbx_seq_one_letter_code
_entity_poly.pdbx_strand_id
1 'polypeptide(L)'
;MPSPPPPISLVPSSSTMRPCSNSVTSFFSFLSGGLDELDRCFASNAFMSLQSLQRAVALLRSLHSRLIGLVQKLHLPAGERWLDEYMDESSRLWDVCHVIKLGISGMENYNSRGADMVASLEEWRRNPTPRLALQVMRAISICRREAMRLDEENRVLVETKIEPASLRFDDERAFTESRLHGFNGFRGVLYALRNVSSLLLLILLWGSVHCCPEQGVSEESTFLSSGYAVSVGRLRRRLVGEVEELGGRPGILMHEFRAARAAAEELREEMEKAETEGGNTGATAGRLKEKVEGLKGWLGTLRSGTENLVAQLDDLFDEIVEGRKELLDICSHQ
;
A
#
# COMPACT_ATOMS: atom_id res chain seq x y z
N MET A 1 69.26 -40.03 -30.38
CA MET A 1 68.16 -39.86 -29.40
C MET A 1 67.98 -38.38 -29.15
N PRO A 2 66.91 -37.75 -29.67
CA PRO A 2 66.60 -36.36 -29.37
C PRO A 2 65.64 -36.28 -28.17
N SER A 3 65.97 -35.38 -27.25
CA SER A 3 65.19 -35.03 -26.06
C SER A 3 63.82 -34.43 -26.41
N PRO A 4 62.78 -34.64 -25.58
CA PRO A 4 61.47 -34.04 -25.80
C PRO A 4 61.48 -32.53 -25.44
N PRO A 5 60.63 -31.72 -26.07
CA PRO A 5 60.52 -30.29 -25.77
C PRO A 5 59.86 -30.07 -24.39
N PRO A 6 60.13 -28.92 -23.73
CA PRO A 6 59.57 -28.61 -22.42
C PRO A 6 58.06 -28.31 -22.51
N PRO A 7 57.30 -28.53 -21.43
CA PRO A 7 55.87 -28.24 -21.40
C PRO A 7 55.61 -26.73 -21.40
N ILE A 8 54.68 -26.31 -22.25
CA ILE A 8 54.17 -24.94 -22.35
C ILE A 8 53.51 -24.57 -21.03
N SER A 9 54.04 -23.53 -20.38
CA SER A 9 53.43 -22.89 -19.22
C SER A 9 52.10 -22.24 -19.64
N LEU A 10 51.00 -22.80 -19.16
CA LEU A 10 49.69 -22.14 -19.15
C LEU A 10 49.73 -21.01 -18.12
N VAL A 11 49.87 -19.79 -18.60
CA VAL A 11 49.52 -18.57 -17.85
C VAL A 11 48.03 -18.67 -17.50
N PRO A 12 47.62 -18.46 -16.24
CA PRO A 12 46.19 -18.42 -15.91
C PRO A 12 45.61 -17.12 -16.47
N SER A 13 44.80 -17.25 -17.52
CA SER A 13 43.99 -16.16 -18.03
C SER A 13 43.01 -15.68 -16.97
N SER A 14 43.22 -14.43 -16.58
CA SER A 14 42.34 -13.46 -15.94
C SER A 14 40.86 -13.84 -15.85
N SER A 15 40.39 -13.94 -14.60
CA SER A 15 39.03 -13.62 -14.10
C SER A 15 37.88 -13.67 -15.12
N THR A 16 37.24 -14.83 -15.25
CA THR A 16 35.89 -14.91 -15.80
C THR A 16 34.92 -14.28 -14.81
N MET A 17 34.45 -13.06 -15.09
CA MET A 17 33.33 -12.46 -14.36
C MET A 17 32.12 -13.41 -14.41
N ARG A 18 31.68 -13.89 -13.24
CA ARG A 18 30.31 -14.38 -13.03
C ARG A 18 29.59 -13.45 -12.04
N PRO A 19 28.95 -12.34 -12.48
CA PRO A 19 28.17 -11.47 -11.59
C PRO A 19 26.64 -11.62 -11.77
N CYS A 20 26.14 -12.34 -12.78
CA CYS A 20 24.72 -12.26 -13.15
C CYS A 20 23.76 -13.00 -12.20
N SER A 21 24.16 -14.16 -11.66
CA SER A 21 23.28 -14.95 -10.78
C SER A 21 23.04 -14.28 -9.42
N ASN A 22 24.05 -13.60 -8.85
CA ASN A 22 23.97 -13.05 -7.49
C ASN A 22 23.03 -11.84 -7.41
N SER A 23 22.93 -11.03 -8.48
CA SER A 23 22.08 -9.83 -8.48
C SER A 23 20.59 -10.19 -8.50
N VAL A 24 20.20 -11.18 -9.30
CA VAL A 24 18.83 -11.70 -9.37
C VAL A 24 18.43 -12.36 -8.04
N THR A 25 19.30 -13.21 -7.47
CA THR A 25 19.06 -13.80 -6.15
C THR A 25 18.91 -12.72 -5.07
N SER A 26 19.76 -11.69 -5.08
CA SER A 26 19.66 -10.56 -4.14
C SER A 26 18.34 -9.81 -4.27
N PHE A 27 17.80 -9.68 -5.48
CA PHE A 27 16.48 -9.08 -5.71
C PHE A 27 15.36 -9.91 -5.05
N PHE A 28 15.35 -11.23 -5.26
CA PHE A 28 14.36 -12.11 -4.62
C PHE A 28 14.49 -12.14 -3.09
N SER A 29 15.71 -12.12 -2.55
CA SER A 29 15.92 -12.00 -1.11
C SER A 29 15.41 -10.67 -0.56
N PHE A 30 15.60 -9.57 -1.29
CA PHE A 30 15.03 -8.27 -0.95
C PHE A 30 13.49 -8.31 -0.93
N LEU A 31 12.85 -8.93 -1.93
CA LEU A 31 11.39 -9.10 -1.95
C LEU A 31 10.88 -9.87 -0.74
N SER A 32 11.50 -11.02 -0.45
CA SER A 32 11.12 -11.86 0.70
C SER A 32 11.25 -11.09 2.01
N GLY A 33 12.39 -10.39 2.22
CA GLY A 33 12.62 -9.60 3.42
C GLY A 33 11.66 -8.41 3.56
N GLY A 34 11.36 -7.71 2.46
CA GLY A 34 10.41 -6.60 2.46
C GLY A 34 8.98 -7.04 2.80
N LEU A 35 8.55 -8.17 2.24
CA LEU A 35 7.24 -8.76 2.53
C LEU A 35 7.14 -9.29 3.97
N ASP A 36 8.19 -9.94 4.48
CA ASP A 36 8.21 -10.42 5.86
C ASP A 36 8.23 -9.26 6.88
N GLU A 37 8.88 -8.15 6.55
CA GLU A 37 8.83 -6.94 7.36
C GLU A 37 7.43 -6.32 7.38
N LEU A 38 6.74 -6.29 6.23
CA LEU A 38 5.36 -5.82 6.15
C LEU A 38 4.40 -6.74 6.92
N ASP A 39 4.57 -8.06 6.84
CA ASP A 39 3.81 -9.03 7.65
C ASP A 39 4.02 -8.78 9.16
N ARG A 40 5.27 -8.53 9.57
CA ARG A 40 5.59 -8.20 10.96
C ARG A 40 4.93 -6.88 11.39
N CYS A 41 4.83 -5.90 10.50
CA CYS A 41 4.12 -4.66 10.79
C CYS A 41 2.63 -4.89 11.04
N PHE A 42 1.98 -5.74 10.26
CA PHE A 42 0.58 -6.10 10.51
C PHE A 42 0.39 -6.90 11.80
N ALA A 43 1.38 -7.72 12.19
CA ALA A 43 1.33 -8.45 13.46
C ALA A 43 1.62 -7.58 14.70
N SER A 44 2.42 -6.52 14.55
CA SER A 44 2.93 -5.72 15.68
C SER A 44 2.18 -4.41 15.90
N ASN A 45 1.45 -3.93 14.89
CA ASN A 45 0.69 -2.69 14.92
C ASN A 45 -0.78 -2.96 14.57
N ALA A 46 -1.61 -1.93 14.67
CA ALA A 46 -2.98 -2.02 14.18
C ALA A 46 -3.01 -2.37 12.68
N PHE A 47 -3.82 -3.37 12.33
CA PHE A 47 -4.02 -3.82 10.95
C PHE A 47 -4.45 -2.66 10.06
N MET A 48 -3.79 -2.51 8.89
CA MET A 48 -4.01 -1.41 7.95
C MET A 48 -3.83 -0.01 8.56
N SER A 49 -2.92 0.15 9.53
CA SER A 49 -2.48 1.47 10.00
C SER A 49 -1.78 2.27 8.90
N LEU A 50 -1.83 3.60 9.00
CA LEU A 50 -1.10 4.50 8.12
C LEU A 50 0.38 4.13 8.02
N GLN A 51 1.01 3.74 9.12
CA GLN A 51 2.40 3.27 9.12
C GLN A 51 2.59 2.05 8.20
N SER A 52 1.69 1.07 8.27
CA SER A 52 1.76 -0.12 7.42
C SER A 52 1.54 0.20 5.95
N LEU A 53 0.63 1.12 5.62
CA LEU A 53 0.38 1.58 4.26
C LEU A 53 1.57 2.36 3.70
N GLN A 54 2.19 3.23 4.51
CA GLN A 54 3.42 3.93 4.16
C GLN A 54 4.56 2.94 3.89
N ARG A 55 4.69 1.86 4.67
CA ARG A 55 5.68 0.81 4.38
C ARG A 55 5.39 0.07 3.08
N ALA A 56 4.12 -0.14 2.72
CA ALA A 56 3.76 -0.73 1.44
C ALA A 56 4.17 0.16 0.26
N VAL A 57 3.94 1.48 0.32
CA VAL A 57 4.42 2.41 -0.73
C VAL A 57 5.95 2.46 -0.78
N ALA A 58 6.62 2.54 0.38
CA ALA A 58 8.08 2.53 0.44
C ALA A 58 8.69 1.25 -0.16
N LEU A 59 8.05 0.10 0.05
CA LEU A 59 8.45 -1.16 -0.57
C LEU A 59 8.23 -1.13 -2.08
N LEU A 60 7.12 -0.58 -2.56
CA LEU A 60 6.81 -0.42 -3.99
C LEU A 60 7.87 0.46 -4.71
N ARG A 61 8.23 1.59 -4.11
CA ARG A 61 9.32 2.49 -4.58
C ARG A 61 10.68 1.80 -4.60
N SER A 62 11.02 1.11 -3.51
CA SER A 62 12.27 0.36 -3.38
C SER A 62 12.37 -0.77 -4.41
N LEU A 63 11.23 -1.40 -4.71
CA LEU A 63 11.09 -2.46 -5.70
C LEU A 63 11.28 -1.91 -7.12
N HIS A 64 10.67 -0.76 -7.44
CA HIS A 64 10.86 -0.07 -8.72
C HIS A 64 12.33 0.35 -8.92
N SER A 65 12.92 1.11 -8.00
CA SER A 65 14.31 1.57 -8.10
C SER A 65 15.33 0.43 -8.22
N ARG A 66 15.13 -0.67 -7.49
CA ARG A 66 16.00 -1.87 -7.59
C ARG A 66 15.86 -2.59 -8.91
N LEU A 67 14.69 -2.58 -9.54
CA LEU A 67 14.50 -3.13 -10.88
C LEU A 67 15.33 -2.34 -11.90
N ILE A 68 15.25 -1.01 -11.88
CA ILE A 68 16.02 -0.15 -12.80
C ILE A 68 17.52 -0.41 -12.65
N GLY A 69 18.03 -0.41 -11.41
CA GLY A 69 19.43 -0.72 -11.12
C GLY A 69 19.83 -2.16 -11.46
N LEU A 70 18.88 -3.09 -11.58
CA LEU A 70 19.15 -4.46 -12.01
C LEU A 70 19.32 -4.54 -13.54
N VAL A 71 18.52 -3.81 -14.31
CA VAL A 71 18.63 -3.76 -15.78
C VAL A 71 20.05 -3.37 -16.20
N GLN A 72 20.62 -2.34 -15.56
CA GLN A 72 21.99 -1.90 -15.79
C GLN A 72 23.03 -2.99 -15.53
N LYS A 73 22.84 -3.81 -14.48
CA LYS A 73 23.77 -4.88 -14.10
C LYS A 73 23.68 -6.09 -15.01
N LEU A 74 22.49 -6.39 -15.52
CA LEU A 74 22.24 -7.58 -16.34
C LEU A 74 22.60 -7.40 -17.82
N HIS A 75 22.96 -6.17 -18.24
CA HIS A 75 23.33 -5.84 -19.62
C HIS A 75 22.29 -6.39 -20.61
N LEU A 76 21.03 -6.07 -20.35
CA LEU A 76 19.92 -6.55 -21.17
C LEU A 76 20.02 -6.00 -22.61
N PRO A 77 19.58 -6.77 -23.62
CA PRO A 77 19.56 -6.31 -25.00
C PRO A 77 18.54 -5.18 -25.20
N ALA A 78 18.92 -4.18 -25.99
CA ALA A 78 18.11 -3.00 -26.28
C ALA A 78 16.81 -3.32 -27.03
N GLY A 79 15.71 -2.70 -26.61
CA GLY A 79 14.44 -2.67 -27.37
C GLY A 79 13.74 -4.02 -27.50
N GLU A 80 14.07 -4.99 -26.64
CA GLU A 80 13.41 -6.29 -26.63
C GLU A 80 12.13 -6.28 -25.79
N ARG A 81 11.32 -7.35 -25.94
CA ARG A 81 10.01 -7.56 -25.29
C ARG A 81 9.97 -7.29 -23.78
N TRP A 82 11.09 -7.40 -23.08
CA TRP A 82 11.16 -7.11 -21.65
C TRP A 82 10.90 -5.62 -21.34
N LEU A 83 11.28 -4.72 -22.26
CA LEU A 83 11.05 -3.28 -22.11
C LEU A 83 9.57 -2.95 -22.24
N ASP A 84 8.88 -3.54 -23.23
CA ASP A 84 7.43 -3.43 -23.38
C ASP A 84 6.71 -3.96 -22.14
N GLU A 85 7.11 -5.15 -21.64
CA GLU A 85 6.55 -5.73 -20.41
C GLU A 85 6.75 -4.79 -19.19
N TYR A 86 7.88 -4.09 -19.10
CA TYR A 86 8.11 -3.07 -18.07
C TYR A 86 7.26 -1.80 -18.29
N MET A 87 7.10 -1.33 -19.52
CA MET A 87 6.30 -0.14 -19.85
C MET A 87 4.82 -0.37 -19.52
N ASP A 88 4.30 -1.56 -19.83
CA ASP A 88 2.94 -1.96 -19.47
C ASP A 88 2.77 -2.04 -17.96
N GLU A 89 3.71 -2.69 -17.26
CA GLU A 89 3.71 -2.82 -15.80
C GLU A 89 3.74 -1.46 -15.10
N SER A 90 4.66 -0.59 -15.50
CA SER A 90 4.78 0.76 -14.92
C SER A 90 3.57 1.65 -15.24
N SER A 91 2.87 1.41 -16.37
CA SER A 91 1.62 2.13 -16.70
C SER A 91 0.52 1.70 -15.75
N ARG A 92 0.40 0.39 -15.51
CA ARG A 92 -0.56 -0.14 -14.55
C ARG A 92 -0.30 0.37 -13.13
N LEU A 93 0.96 0.36 -12.70
CA LEU A 93 1.36 0.91 -11.40
C LEU A 93 0.92 2.37 -11.26
N TRP A 94 1.19 3.17 -12.28
CA TRP A 94 0.79 4.57 -12.34
C TRP A 94 -0.73 4.73 -12.18
N ASP A 95 -1.51 4.02 -13.00
CA ASP A 95 -2.97 4.16 -13.03
C ASP A 95 -3.60 3.78 -11.69
N VAL A 96 -3.21 2.67 -11.09
CA VAL A 96 -3.75 2.23 -9.79
C VAL A 96 -3.32 3.16 -8.67
N CYS A 97 -2.05 3.59 -8.64
CA CYS A 97 -1.58 4.58 -7.65
C CYS A 97 -2.30 5.92 -7.79
N HIS A 98 -2.63 6.32 -9.03
CA HIS A 98 -3.40 7.53 -9.28
C HIS A 98 -4.83 7.42 -8.73
N VAL A 99 -5.48 6.26 -8.91
CA VAL A 99 -6.78 5.98 -8.28
C VAL A 99 -6.68 6.04 -6.76
N ILE A 100 -5.63 5.47 -6.17
CA ILE A 100 -5.39 5.54 -4.72
C ILE A 100 -5.26 6.99 -4.25
N LYS A 101 -4.47 7.81 -4.95
CA LYS A 101 -4.32 9.24 -4.65
C LYS A 101 -5.66 9.98 -4.72
N LEU A 102 -6.47 9.71 -5.75
CA LEU A 102 -7.81 10.30 -5.89
C LEU A 102 -8.72 9.88 -4.73
N GLY A 103 -8.73 8.60 -4.33
CA GLY A 103 -9.53 8.12 -3.21
C GLY A 103 -9.13 8.70 -1.86
N ILE A 104 -7.83 9.00 -1.68
CA ILE A 104 -7.32 9.66 -0.47
C ILE A 104 -7.74 11.15 -0.43
N SER A 105 -7.89 11.81 -1.57
CA SER A 105 -8.21 13.25 -1.61
C SER A 105 -9.51 13.62 -0.89
N GLY A 106 -10.51 12.73 -0.89
CA GLY A 106 -11.76 12.94 -0.15
C GLY A 106 -11.58 12.94 1.38
N MET A 107 -10.46 12.43 1.90
CA MET A 107 -10.15 12.44 3.33
C MET A 107 -9.96 13.86 3.90
N GLU A 108 -9.58 14.83 3.06
CA GLU A 108 -9.49 16.23 3.46
C GLU A 108 -10.86 16.78 3.88
N ASN A 109 -11.91 16.44 3.13
CA ASN A 109 -13.28 16.84 3.45
C ASN A 109 -13.71 16.23 4.80
N TYR A 110 -13.47 14.93 5.02
CA TYR A 110 -13.77 14.30 6.30
C TYR A 110 -13.00 14.96 7.46
N ASN A 111 -11.70 15.22 7.31
CA ASN A 111 -10.89 15.88 8.32
C ASN A 111 -11.34 17.31 8.62
N SER A 112 -11.79 18.07 7.62
CA SER A 112 -12.33 19.43 7.81
C SER A 112 -13.65 19.39 8.60
N ARG A 113 -14.58 18.48 8.25
CA ARG A 113 -15.82 18.27 9.02
C ARG A 113 -15.56 17.78 10.44
N GLY A 114 -14.53 16.95 10.62
CA GLY A 114 -14.04 16.53 11.92
C GLY A 114 -13.56 17.70 12.77
N ALA A 115 -12.80 18.63 12.18
CA ALA A 115 -12.35 19.84 12.86
C ALA A 115 -13.50 20.78 13.24
N ASP A 116 -14.50 20.98 12.37
CA ASP A 116 -15.70 21.77 12.66
C ASP A 116 -16.50 21.19 13.84
N MET A 117 -16.61 19.86 13.89
CA MET A 117 -17.23 19.13 14.98
C MET A 117 -16.47 19.34 16.29
N VAL A 118 -15.14 19.20 16.27
CA VAL A 118 -14.28 19.46 17.44
C VAL A 118 -14.43 20.89 17.93
N ALA A 119 -14.41 21.89 17.04
CA ALA A 119 -14.58 23.29 17.40
C ALA A 119 -15.94 23.56 18.05
N SER A 120 -17.01 22.96 17.50
CA SER A 120 -18.37 23.06 18.07
C SER A 120 -18.45 22.46 19.48
N LEU A 121 -17.77 21.34 19.73
CA LEU A 121 -17.70 20.71 21.04
C LEU A 121 -16.94 21.56 22.05
N GLU A 122 -15.81 22.14 21.65
CA GLU A 122 -15.06 23.04 22.52
C GLU A 122 -15.86 24.27 22.92
N GLU A 123 -16.64 24.84 21.99
CA GLU A 123 -17.51 25.97 22.29
C GLU A 123 -18.61 25.57 23.28
N TRP A 124 -19.29 24.44 23.06
CA TRP A 124 -20.27 23.91 24.00
C TRP A 124 -19.67 23.63 25.39
N ARG A 125 -18.43 23.14 25.45
CA ARG A 125 -17.72 22.87 26.71
C ARG A 125 -17.43 24.14 27.50
N ARG A 126 -17.12 25.25 26.82
CA ARG A 126 -16.93 26.55 27.46
C ARG A 126 -18.25 27.12 27.97
N ASN A 127 -19.32 26.98 27.18
CA ASN A 127 -20.62 27.55 27.46
C ASN A 127 -21.75 26.52 27.26
N PRO A 128 -22.03 25.63 28.23
CA PRO A 128 -23.02 24.58 28.04
C PRO A 128 -24.43 25.16 27.92
N THR A 129 -24.97 25.19 26.70
CA THR A 129 -26.34 25.64 26.42
C THR A 129 -27.08 24.64 25.53
N PRO A 130 -28.42 24.51 25.64
CA PRO A 130 -29.20 23.60 24.79
C PRO A 130 -29.04 23.89 23.29
N ARG A 131 -28.89 25.17 22.92
CA ARG A 131 -28.65 25.57 21.52
C ARG A 131 -27.31 25.05 21.01
N LEU A 132 -26.25 25.16 21.81
CA LEU A 132 -24.91 24.68 21.45
C LEU A 132 -24.87 23.13 21.43
N ALA A 133 -25.62 22.45 22.30
CA ALA A 133 -25.75 20.99 22.27
C ALA A 133 -26.35 20.50 20.94
N LEU A 134 -27.43 21.15 20.48
CA LEU A 134 -28.02 20.87 19.16
C LEU A 134 -27.05 21.15 18.01
N GLN A 135 -26.20 22.18 18.13
CA GLN A 135 -25.18 22.46 17.11
C GLN A 135 -24.10 21.38 17.06
N VAL A 136 -23.64 20.89 18.22
CA VAL A 136 -22.73 19.75 18.31
C VAL A 136 -23.34 18.51 17.66
N MET A 137 -24.57 18.15 18.01
CA MET A 137 -25.26 16.99 17.44
C MET A 137 -25.40 17.08 15.91
N ARG A 138 -25.66 18.28 15.38
CA ARG A 138 -25.66 18.54 13.93
C ARG A 138 -24.27 18.37 13.32
N ALA A 139 -23.23 18.92 13.94
CA ALA A 139 -21.86 18.80 13.45
C ALA A 139 -21.38 17.34 13.41
N ILE A 140 -21.69 16.56 14.45
CA ILE A 140 -21.46 15.10 14.49
C ILE A 140 -22.18 14.41 13.33
N SER A 141 -23.46 14.73 13.11
CA SER A 141 -24.26 14.15 12.03
C SER A 141 -23.71 14.49 10.64
N ILE A 142 -23.18 15.71 10.44
CA ILE A 142 -22.54 16.13 9.19
C ILE A 142 -21.24 15.33 8.97
N CYS A 143 -20.38 15.23 9.99
CA CYS A 143 -19.13 14.47 9.92
C CYS A 143 -19.38 12.99 9.55
N ARG A 144 -20.39 12.36 10.18
CA ARG A 144 -20.81 10.99 9.84
C ARG A 144 -21.27 10.85 8.39
N ARG A 145 -22.04 11.80 7.88
CA ARG A 145 -22.50 11.79 6.48
C ARG A 145 -21.33 11.93 5.52
N GLU A 146 -20.34 12.75 5.86
CA GLU A 146 -19.11 12.88 5.06
C GLU A 146 -18.33 11.56 4.99
N ALA A 147 -18.22 10.83 6.11
CA ALA A 147 -17.59 9.50 6.10
C ALA A 147 -18.34 8.50 5.20
N MET A 148 -19.68 8.48 5.25
CA MET A 148 -20.48 7.61 4.39
C MET A 148 -20.37 8.00 2.91
N ARG A 149 -20.34 9.31 2.64
CA ARG A 149 -20.14 9.85 1.29
C ARG A 149 -18.77 9.44 0.75
N LEU A 150 -17.73 9.54 1.56
CA LEU A 150 -16.37 9.14 1.20
C LEU A 150 -16.29 7.64 0.85
N ASP A 151 -16.87 6.77 1.69
CA ASP A 151 -16.93 5.33 1.42
C ASP A 151 -17.61 5.03 0.07
N GLU A 152 -18.72 5.74 -0.23
CA GLU A 152 -19.49 5.57 -1.47
C GLU A 152 -18.77 6.12 -2.71
N GLU A 153 -18.21 7.32 -2.63
CA GLU A 153 -17.42 7.92 -3.71
C GLU A 153 -16.20 7.04 -4.04
N ASN A 154 -15.54 6.49 -3.02
CA ASN A 154 -14.42 5.59 -3.20
C ASN A 154 -14.82 4.23 -3.77
N ARG A 155 -16.00 3.70 -3.40
CA ARG A 155 -16.54 2.49 -4.02
C ARG A 155 -16.74 2.68 -5.52
N VAL A 156 -17.45 3.74 -5.92
CA VAL A 156 -17.71 4.07 -7.33
C VAL A 156 -16.39 4.32 -8.07
N LEU A 157 -15.43 4.96 -7.42
CA LEU A 157 -14.11 5.17 -7.99
C LEU A 157 -13.41 3.85 -8.33
N VAL A 158 -13.41 2.88 -7.40
CA VAL A 158 -12.83 1.55 -7.65
C VAL A 158 -13.58 0.82 -8.76
N GLU A 159 -14.90 0.79 -8.71
CA GLU A 159 -15.74 0.10 -9.72
C GLU A 159 -15.57 0.67 -11.13
N THR A 160 -15.33 1.98 -11.27
CA THR A 160 -15.26 2.65 -12.57
C THR A 160 -13.85 2.80 -13.12
N LYS A 161 -12.82 2.84 -12.25
CA LYS A 161 -11.44 3.14 -12.65
C LYS A 161 -10.48 1.97 -12.51
N ILE A 162 -10.83 0.94 -11.74
CA ILE A 162 -9.97 -0.22 -11.56
C ILE A 162 -10.53 -1.37 -12.38
N GLU A 163 -9.82 -1.73 -13.45
CA GLU A 163 -10.09 -2.97 -14.15
C GLU A 163 -9.82 -4.16 -13.21
N PRO A 164 -10.76 -5.13 -13.09
CA PRO A 164 -10.56 -6.31 -12.24
C PRO A 164 -9.29 -7.11 -12.58
N ALA A 165 -8.80 -7.01 -13.82
CA ALA A 165 -7.56 -7.65 -14.26
C ALA A 165 -6.29 -6.98 -13.71
N SER A 166 -6.34 -5.70 -13.34
CA SER A 166 -5.14 -4.94 -12.95
C SER A 166 -4.57 -5.32 -11.58
N LEU A 167 -5.38 -5.95 -10.74
CA LEU A 167 -5.00 -6.45 -9.42
C LEU A 167 -4.91 -7.98 -9.36
N ARG A 168 -5.19 -8.67 -10.48
CA ARG A 168 -5.07 -10.13 -10.53
C ARG A 168 -3.61 -10.54 -10.48
N PHE A 169 -3.39 -11.62 -9.75
CA PHE A 169 -2.13 -12.34 -9.76
C PHE A 169 -2.02 -13.12 -11.06
N ASP A 170 -0.84 -13.12 -11.65
CA ASP A 170 -0.59 -13.99 -12.78
C ASP A 170 -0.47 -15.44 -12.28
N ASP A 171 -1.01 -16.39 -13.04
CA ASP A 171 -0.83 -17.81 -12.74
C ASP A 171 0.59 -18.25 -13.04
N GLU A 172 1.33 -18.73 -12.02
CA GLU A 172 2.67 -19.29 -12.21
C GLU A 172 2.68 -20.47 -13.18
N ARG A 173 1.56 -21.21 -13.31
CA ARG A 173 1.41 -22.32 -14.25
C ARG A 173 1.42 -21.89 -15.73
N ALA A 174 1.10 -20.61 -16.01
CA ALA A 174 1.19 -20.05 -17.36
C ALA A 174 2.62 -19.64 -17.75
N PHE A 175 3.52 -19.53 -16.77
CA PHE A 175 4.94 -19.26 -16.96
C PHE A 175 5.75 -20.57 -16.90
N THR A 176 6.12 -21.11 -18.06
CA THR A 176 7.07 -22.23 -18.13
C THR A 176 8.44 -21.82 -17.59
N GLU A 177 9.16 -22.70 -16.88
CA GLU A 177 10.50 -22.44 -16.32
C GLU A 177 11.47 -21.82 -17.35
N SER A 178 11.35 -22.20 -18.63
CA SER A 178 12.15 -21.66 -19.73
C SER A 178 11.93 -20.15 -20.00
N ARG A 179 10.77 -19.60 -19.65
CA ARG A 179 10.47 -18.16 -19.77
C ARG A 179 11.00 -17.37 -18.57
N LEU A 180 11.02 -17.96 -17.37
CA LEU A 180 11.50 -17.29 -16.15
C LEU A 180 13.01 -17.06 -16.17
N HIS A 181 13.77 -17.94 -16.83
CA HIS A 181 15.21 -17.77 -17.05
C HIS A 181 15.58 -16.87 -18.24
N GLY A 182 14.59 -16.33 -18.96
CA GLY A 182 14.82 -15.39 -20.05
C GLY A 182 15.57 -14.14 -19.58
N PHE A 183 16.44 -13.60 -20.44
CA PHE A 183 17.18 -12.37 -20.18
C PHE A 183 18.02 -12.41 -18.90
N ASN A 184 18.85 -13.44 -18.75
CA ASN A 184 19.67 -13.65 -17.54
C ASN A 184 18.82 -13.76 -16.24
N GLY A 185 17.57 -14.25 -16.34
CA GLY A 185 16.64 -14.35 -15.22
C GLY A 185 15.82 -13.09 -14.94
N PHE A 186 16.00 -12.01 -15.72
CA PHE A 186 15.27 -10.76 -15.55
C PHE A 186 13.75 -10.94 -15.75
N ARG A 187 13.34 -11.86 -16.63
CA ARG A 187 11.91 -12.08 -16.85
C ARG A 187 11.21 -12.67 -15.63
N GLY A 188 11.88 -13.54 -14.88
CA GLY A 188 11.39 -14.00 -13.57
C GLY A 188 11.34 -12.86 -12.54
N VAL A 189 12.25 -11.87 -12.64
CA VAL A 189 12.20 -10.67 -11.81
C VAL A 189 10.99 -9.80 -12.16
N LEU A 190 10.70 -9.53 -13.43
CA LEU A 190 9.50 -8.80 -13.85
C LEU A 190 8.21 -9.50 -13.41
N TYR A 191 8.18 -10.84 -13.48
CA TYR A 191 7.05 -11.62 -12.98
C TYR A 191 6.83 -11.45 -11.47
N ALA A 192 7.91 -11.53 -10.68
CA ALA A 192 7.81 -11.33 -9.24
C ALA A 192 7.48 -9.87 -8.88
N LEU A 193 8.04 -8.91 -9.61
CA LEU A 193 7.72 -7.49 -9.53
C LEU A 193 6.22 -7.26 -9.71
N ARG A 194 5.63 -7.82 -10.78
CA ARG A 194 4.20 -7.71 -11.06
C ARG A 194 3.35 -8.26 -9.92
N ASN A 195 3.63 -9.48 -9.47
CA ASN A 195 2.84 -10.13 -8.41
C ASN A 195 2.96 -9.41 -7.06
N VAL A 196 4.17 -9.02 -6.67
CA VAL A 196 4.38 -8.28 -5.42
C VAL A 196 3.75 -6.90 -5.51
N SER A 197 3.89 -6.21 -6.63
CA SER A 197 3.24 -4.92 -6.86
C SER A 197 1.72 -5.02 -6.80
N SER A 198 1.10 -6.04 -7.43
CA SER A 198 -0.33 -6.28 -7.32
C SER A 198 -0.79 -6.49 -5.88
N LEU A 199 -0.03 -7.25 -5.08
CA LEU A 199 -0.32 -7.42 -3.65
C LEU A 199 -0.22 -6.11 -2.87
N LEU A 200 0.84 -5.33 -3.09
CA LEU A 200 1.03 -4.03 -2.42
C LEU A 200 -0.05 -3.03 -2.82
N LEU A 201 -0.40 -2.97 -4.10
CA LEU A 201 -1.50 -2.15 -4.60
C LEU A 201 -2.84 -2.57 -4.01
N LEU A 202 -3.09 -3.87 -3.86
CA LEU A 202 -4.30 -4.38 -3.20
C LEU A 202 -4.37 -3.93 -1.73
N ILE A 203 -3.25 -4.05 -0.99
CA ILE A 203 -3.13 -3.57 0.39
C ILE A 203 -3.42 -2.08 0.47
N LEU A 204 -2.81 -1.28 -0.40
CA LEU A 204 -2.97 0.17 -0.43
C LEU A 204 -4.40 0.57 -0.79
N LEU A 205 -5.03 -0.14 -1.73
CA LEU A 205 -6.39 0.11 -2.15
C LEU A 205 -7.40 -0.22 -1.05
N TRP A 206 -7.28 -1.39 -0.43
CA TRP A 206 -8.16 -1.80 0.68
C TRP A 206 -7.95 -0.93 1.91
N GLY A 207 -6.70 -0.59 2.20
CA GLY A 207 -6.35 0.34 3.26
C GLY A 207 -6.94 1.72 3.02
N SER A 208 -6.76 2.31 1.85
CA SER A 208 -6.93 3.76 1.65
C SER A 208 -8.19 4.16 0.90
N VAL A 209 -8.79 3.27 0.11
CA VAL A 209 -9.88 3.61 -0.82
C VAL A 209 -11.12 2.78 -0.55
N HIS A 210 -11.07 1.47 -0.84
CA HIS A 210 -12.22 0.59 -0.67
C HIS A 210 -11.80 -0.88 -0.72
N CYS A 211 -12.23 -1.66 0.28
CA CYS A 211 -12.08 -3.11 0.31
C CYS A 211 -13.32 -3.81 -0.25
N CYS A 212 -13.14 -4.57 -1.32
CA CYS A 212 -14.10 -5.52 -1.86
C CYS A 212 -13.52 -6.95 -1.75
N PRO A 213 -13.88 -7.73 -0.71
CA PRO A 213 -13.31 -9.07 -0.49
C PRO A 213 -13.57 -10.04 -1.66
N GLU A 214 -14.66 -9.84 -2.42
CA GLU A 214 -15.00 -10.66 -3.59
C GLU A 214 -14.02 -10.52 -4.77
N GLN A 215 -13.25 -9.43 -4.85
CA GLN A 215 -12.47 -9.09 -6.06
C GLN A 215 -11.01 -9.60 -6.05
N GLY A 216 -10.48 -10.10 -4.93
CA GLY A 216 -9.02 -10.26 -4.78
C GLY A 216 -8.50 -11.63 -4.34
N VAL A 217 -9.38 -12.58 -3.98
CA VAL A 217 -8.92 -13.77 -3.24
C VAL A 217 -9.43 -15.08 -3.85
N SER A 218 -9.04 -15.37 -5.10
CA SER A 218 -9.22 -16.72 -5.64
C SER A 218 -8.19 -17.69 -5.04
N GLU A 219 -8.68 -18.81 -4.51
CA GLU A 219 -7.94 -19.89 -3.84
C GLU A 219 -6.64 -20.31 -4.53
N GLU A 220 -5.62 -20.54 -3.69
CA GLU A 220 -4.42 -21.35 -3.96
C GLU A 220 -3.82 -21.28 -5.38
N SER A 221 -3.25 -20.13 -5.73
CA SER A 221 -2.15 -20.12 -6.71
C SER A 221 -0.99 -20.90 -6.10
N THR A 222 -0.77 -22.13 -6.58
CA THR A 222 0.32 -23.02 -6.14
C THR A 222 1.64 -22.38 -6.56
N PHE A 223 2.20 -21.52 -5.73
CA PHE A 223 3.49 -20.94 -6.02
C PHE A 223 4.57 -22.03 -5.92
N LEU A 224 5.45 -22.11 -6.93
CA LEU A 224 6.70 -22.84 -6.85
C LEU A 224 7.50 -22.33 -5.65
N SER A 225 8.23 -23.25 -5.00
CA SER A 225 8.91 -23.08 -3.69
C SER A 225 10.08 -22.06 -3.72
N SER A 226 9.79 -20.79 -4.00
CA SER A 226 10.72 -19.67 -3.84
C SER A 226 10.46 -18.93 -2.53
N GLY A 227 11.52 -18.38 -1.92
CA GLY A 227 11.41 -17.72 -0.61
C GLY A 227 10.40 -16.56 -0.58
N TYR A 228 10.37 -15.74 -1.64
CA TYR A 228 9.40 -14.63 -1.72
C TYR A 228 7.96 -15.12 -1.91
N ALA A 229 7.74 -16.23 -2.62
CA ALA A 229 6.40 -16.79 -2.80
C ALA A 229 5.79 -17.26 -1.46
N VAL A 230 6.62 -17.83 -0.58
CA VAL A 230 6.19 -18.17 0.79
C VAL A 230 5.78 -16.91 1.57
N SER A 231 6.56 -15.82 1.46
CA SER A 231 6.23 -14.53 2.08
C SER A 231 4.93 -13.93 1.51
N VAL A 232 4.73 -13.96 0.19
CA VAL A 232 3.49 -13.55 -0.48
C VAL A 232 2.29 -14.34 0.04
N GLY A 233 2.39 -15.68 0.06
CA GLY A 233 1.31 -16.55 0.51
C GLY A 233 0.99 -16.40 2.00
N ARG A 234 1.98 -16.09 2.84
CA ARG A 234 1.78 -15.77 4.26
C ARG A 234 1.02 -14.46 4.42
N LEU A 235 1.51 -13.39 3.79
CA LEU A 235 0.91 -12.06 3.87
C LEU A 235 -0.52 -12.05 3.35
N ARG A 236 -0.77 -12.76 2.24
CA ARG A 236 -2.10 -12.92 1.67
C ARG A 236 -3.06 -13.63 2.62
N ARG A 237 -2.66 -14.76 3.21
CA ARG A 237 -3.50 -15.47 4.20
C ARG A 237 -3.83 -14.58 5.40
N ARG A 238 -2.87 -13.77 5.87
CA ARG A 238 -3.13 -12.79 6.93
C ARG A 238 -4.17 -11.76 6.49
N LEU A 239 -4.01 -11.15 5.32
CA LEU A 239 -4.96 -10.16 4.81
C LEU A 239 -6.39 -10.72 4.75
N VAL A 240 -6.54 -11.95 4.26
CA VAL A 240 -7.83 -12.63 4.17
C VAL A 240 -8.41 -12.88 5.56
N GLY A 241 -7.63 -13.47 6.47
CA GLY A 241 -8.08 -13.75 7.83
C GLY A 241 -8.50 -12.50 8.59
N GLU A 242 -7.73 -11.42 8.49
CA GLU A 242 -8.06 -10.14 9.15
C GLU A 242 -9.32 -9.50 8.55
N VAL A 243 -9.54 -9.59 7.24
CA VAL A 243 -10.77 -9.09 6.58
C VAL A 243 -11.99 -9.92 6.99
N GLU A 244 -11.84 -11.24 7.11
CA GLU A 244 -12.87 -12.13 7.63
C GLU A 244 -13.21 -11.82 9.10
N GLU A 245 -12.19 -11.58 9.94
CA GLU A 245 -12.36 -11.18 11.34
C GLU A 245 -13.05 -9.83 11.49
N LEU A 246 -12.83 -8.89 10.56
CA LEU A 246 -13.55 -7.63 10.47
C LEU A 246 -14.99 -7.79 9.96
N GLY A 247 -15.47 -9.03 9.80
CA GLY A 247 -16.83 -9.37 9.40
C GLY A 247 -17.08 -9.19 7.91
N GLY A 248 -16.02 -9.16 7.08
CA GLY A 248 -16.10 -9.06 5.62
C GLY A 248 -16.81 -7.81 5.12
N ARG A 249 -16.96 -6.77 5.96
CA ARG A 249 -17.71 -5.57 5.59
C ARG A 249 -16.90 -4.73 4.61
N PRO A 250 -17.47 -4.35 3.45
CA PRO A 250 -16.79 -3.49 2.50
C PRO A 250 -16.62 -2.07 3.04
N GLY A 251 -15.54 -1.40 2.62
CA GLY A 251 -15.22 -0.03 3.05
C GLY A 251 -13.72 0.22 3.18
N ILE A 252 -13.36 1.41 3.69
CA ILE A 252 -11.96 1.80 3.96
C ILE A 252 -11.44 1.07 5.19
N LEU A 253 -10.35 0.29 5.04
CA LEU A 253 -9.76 -0.48 6.15
C LEU A 253 -8.73 0.30 6.97
N MET A 254 -8.34 1.51 6.56
CA MET A 254 -7.38 2.34 7.29
C MET A 254 -7.76 2.45 8.77
N HIS A 255 -6.87 2.02 9.65
CA HIS A 255 -7.15 1.97 11.08
C HIS A 255 -7.49 3.35 11.65
N GLU A 256 -6.72 4.38 11.32
CA GLU A 256 -6.89 5.73 11.86
C GLU A 256 -8.22 6.36 11.41
N PHE A 257 -8.67 6.07 10.18
CA PHE A 257 -9.98 6.49 9.70
C PHE A 257 -11.10 5.80 10.49
N ARG A 258 -11.01 4.47 10.67
CA ARG A 258 -11.99 3.69 11.44
C ARG A 258 -12.02 4.12 12.90
N ALA A 259 -10.87 4.38 13.51
CA ALA A 259 -10.75 4.86 14.88
C ALA A 259 -11.33 6.27 15.05
N ALA A 260 -11.07 7.19 14.12
CA ALA A 260 -11.69 8.51 14.12
C ALA A 260 -13.22 8.43 14.02
N ARG A 261 -13.73 7.55 13.16
CA ARG A 261 -15.17 7.34 12.96
C ARG A 261 -15.82 6.74 14.20
N ALA A 262 -15.21 5.72 14.81
CA ALA A 262 -15.67 5.12 16.06
C ALA A 262 -15.68 6.15 17.20
N ALA A 263 -14.62 6.95 17.34
CA ALA A 263 -14.55 8.02 18.34
C ALA A 263 -15.65 9.08 18.14
N ALA A 264 -16.03 9.40 16.90
CA ALA A 264 -17.13 10.32 16.61
C ALA A 264 -18.51 9.72 16.99
N GLU A 265 -18.72 8.42 16.79
CA GLU A 265 -19.95 7.73 17.22
C GLU A 265 -20.04 7.65 18.75
N GLU A 266 -18.94 7.27 19.39
CA GLU A 266 -18.84 7.23 20.84
C GLU A 266 -19.09 8.59 21.50
N LEU A 267 -18.65 9.66 20.86
CA LEU A 267 -18.92 11.02 21.30
C LEU A 267 -20.39 11.38 21.16
N ARG A 268 -21.05 10.94 20.08
CA ARG A 268 -22.48 11.12 19.86
C ARG A 268 -23.29 10.47 20.99
N GLU A 269 -22.99 9.22 21.31
CA GLU A 269 -23.68 8.48 22.37
C GLU A 269 -23.53 9.16 23.73
N GLU A 270 -22.34 9.69 24.04
CA GLU A 270 -22.13 10.43 25.28
C GLU A 270 -22.87 11.78 25.31
N MET A 271 -23.01 12.46 24.17
CA MET A 271 -23.84 13.67 24.07
C MET A 271 -25.32 13.36 24.29
N GLU A 272 -25.83 12.27 23.70
CA GLU A 272 -27.22 11.82 23.90
C GLU A 272 -27.49 11.41 25.36
N LYS A 273 -26.53 10.77 26.04
CA LYS A 273 -26.62 10.45 27.49
C LYS A 273 -26.57 11.71 28.37
N ALA A 274 -25.73 12.68 28.03
CA ALA A 274 -25.63 13.92 28.78
C ALA A 274 -26.94 14.73 28.76
N GLU A 275 -27.73 14.63 27.69
CA GLU A 275 -29.06 15.25 27.60
C GLU A 275 -30.11 14.55 28.47
N THR A 276 -30.03 13.22 28.64
CA THR A 276 -31.01 12.45 29.43
C THR A 276 -30.71 12.40 30.93
N GLU A 277 -29.44 12.47 31.34
CA GLU A 277 -29.03 12.29 32.74
C GLU A 277 -29.06 13.57 33.60
N GLY A 278 -29.34 14.74 33.01
CA GLY A 278 -29.87 15.91 33.73
C GLY A 278 -29.17 16.41 35.00
N GLY A 279 -27.89 16.08 35.30
CA GLY A 279 -27.31 16.55 36.56
C GLY A 279 -25.91 16.13 36.99
N ASN A 280 -25.30 15.03 36.50
CA ASN A 280 -23.94 14.67 36.95
C ASN A 280 -22.84 15.31 36.11
N THR A 281 -22.77 16.65 36.15
CA THR A 281 -22.02 17.49 35.20
C THR A 281 -20.50 17.32 35.25
N GLY A 282 -19.90 16.97 36.40
CA GLY A 282 -18.44 16.90 36.55
C GLY A 282 -17.80 15.69 35.88
N ALA A 283 -18.32 14.48 36.16
CA ALA A 283 -17.75 13.23 35.63
C ALA A 283 -17.99 13.08 34.11
N THR A 284 -19.18 13.45 33.64
CA THR A 284 -19.54 13.44 32.21
C THR A 284 -18.72 14.45 31.42
N ALA A 285 -18.45 15.64 31.96
CA ALA A 285 -17.56 16.62 31.33
C ALA A 285 -16.10 16.15 31.24
N GLY A 286 -15.62 15.41 32.24
CA GLY A 286 -14.30 14.77 32.22
C GLY A 286 -14.19 13.71 31.12
N ARG A 287 -15.16 12.80 31.04
CA ARG A 287 -15.20 11.75 30.02
C ARG A 287 -15.29 12.31 28.60
N LEU A 288 -16.12 13.33 28.40
CA LEU A 288 -16.22 14.00 27.10
C LEU A 288 -14.89 14.69 26.72
N LYS A 289 -14.05 15.06 27.70
CA LYS A 289 -12.77 15.74 27.43
C LYS A 289 -11.79 14.78 26.83
N GLU A 290 -11.65 13.64 27.46
CA GLU A 290 -10.82 12.55 26.98
C GLU A 290 -11.25 12.11 25.58
N LYS A 291 -12.56 11.94 25.33
CA LYS A 291 -13.07 11.59 23.99
C LYS A 291 -12.77 12.65 22.92
N VAL A 292 -12.93 13.94 23.25
CA VAL A 292 -12.61 15.03 22.32
C VAL A 292 -11.12 15.08 22.00
N GLU A 293 -10.25 14.94 23.00
CA GLU A 293 -8.80 14.92 22.77
C GLU A 293 -8.36 13.68 21.98
N GLY A 294 -8.95 12.51 22.26
CA GLY A 294 -8.73 11.30 21.47
C GLY A 294 -9.12 11.49 20.00
N LEU A 295 -10.30 12.06 19.75
CA LEU A 295 -10.79 12.35 18.40
C LEU A 295 -9.88 13.33 17.65
N LYS A 296 -9.41 14.39 18.32
CA LYS A 296 -8.40 15.31 17.74
C LYS A 296 -7.12 14.58 17.36
N GLY A 297 -6.63 13.71 18.23
CA GLY A 297 -5.44 12.89 17.98
C GLY A 297 -5.61 12.03 16.72
N TRP A 298 -6.76 11.37 16.57
CA TRP A 298 -7.06 10.59 15.38
C TRP A 298 -7.17 11.44 14.11
N LEU A 299 -7.89 12.56 14.14
CA LEU A 299 -8.01 13.47 12.99
C LEU A 299 -6.65 14.07 12.59
N GLY A 300 -5.81 14.43 13.56
CA GLY A 300 -4.46 14.94 13.31
C GLY A 300 -3.55 13.89 12.67
N THR A 301 -3.60 12.66 13.17
CA THR A 301 -2.85 11.52 12.60
C THR A 301 -3.35 11.17 11.20
N LEU A 302 -4.67 11.16 11.00
CA LEU A 302 -5.29 10.89 9.71
C LEU A 302 -4.89 11.92 8.66
N ARG A 303 -4.97 13.22 9.00
CA ARG A 303 -4.56 14.31 8.11
C ARG A 303 -3.09 14.20 7.73
N SER A 304 -2.18 14.22 8.70
CA SER A 304 -0.74 14.20 8.44
C SER A 304 -0.30 12.89 7.75
N GLY A 305 -0.89 11.76 8.11
CA GLY A 305 -0.57 10.47 7.51
C GLY A 305 -1.05 10.33 6.07
N THR A 306 -2.23 10.87 5.73
CA THR A 306 -2.73 10.87 4.35
C THR A 306 -1.98 11.85 3.46
N GLU A 307 -1.62 13.04 3.96
CA GLU A 307 -0.73 13.98 3.27
C GLU A 307 0.63 13.32 2.96
N ASN A 308 1.21 12.62 3.94
CA ASN A 308 2.45 11.88 3.75
C ASN A 308 2.31 10.74 2.73
N LEU A 309 1.20 9.99 2.77
CA LEU A 309 0.94 8.91 1.82
C LEU A 309 0.83 9.45 0.39
N VAL A 310 0.16 10.59 0.20
CA VAL A 310 0.09 11.28 -1.10
C VAL A 310 1.47 11.72 -1.57
N ALA A 311 2.29 12.31 -0.69
CA ALA A 311 3.65 12.70 -1.04
C ALA A 311 4.51 11.50 -1.48
N GLN A 312 4.39 10.35 -0.81
CA GLN A 312 5.11 9.15 -1.22
C GLN A 312 4.63 8.58 -2.57
N LEU A 313 3.34 8.72 -2.90
CA LEU A 313 2.82 8.35 -4.21
C LEU A 313 3.32 9.30 -5.30
N ASP A 314 3.44 10.59 -5.01
CA ASP A 314 4.00 11.59 -5.92
C ASP A 314 5.48 11.31 -6.20
N ASP A 315 6.26 11.00 -5.18
CA ASP A 315 7.63 10.55 -5.37
C ASP A 315 7.72 9.28 -6.24
N LEU A 316 6.79 8.33 -6.07
CA LEU A 316 6.74 7.12 -6.90
C LEU A 316 6.44 7.46 -8.37
N PHE A 317 5.54 8.42 -8.63
CA PHE A 317 5.27 8.88 -9.99
C PHE A 317 6.53 9.47 -10.64
N ASP A 318 7.26 10.30 -9.92
CA ASP A 318 8.52 10.87 -10.40
C ASP A 318 9.56 9.77 -10.66
N GLU A 319 9.69 8.80 -9.76
CA GLU A 319 10.57 7.63 -9.92
C GLU A 319 10.19 6.78 -11.14
N ILE A 320 8.89 6.58 -11.43
CA ILE A 320 8.42 5.85 -12.62
C ILE A 320 8.79 6.62 -13.89
N VAL A 321 8.53 7.93 -13.93
CA VAL A 321 8.86 8.77 -15.09
C VAL A 321 10.35 8.75 -15.36
N GLU A 322 11.17 8.87 -14.30
CA GLU A 322 12.62 8.86 -14.44
C GLU A 322 13.15 7.49 -14.84
N GLY A 323 12.67 6.40 -14.22
CA GLY A 323 13.05 5.05 -14.58
C GLY A 323 12.72 4.69 -16.03
N ARG A 324 11.56 5.14 -16.55
CA ARG A 324 11.20 4.98 -17.95
C ARG A 324 12.16 5.67 -18.90
N LYS A 325 12.55 6.92 -18.59
CA LYS A 325 13.53 7.66 -19.39
C LYS A 325 14.89 6.96 -19.37
N GLU A 326 15.36 6.59 -18.18
CA GLU A 326 16.65 5.92 -18.00
C GLU A 326 16.73 4.61 -18.81
N LEU A 327 15.66 3.79 -18.79
CA LEU A 327 15.63 2.55 -19.57
C LEU A 327 15.55 2.79 -21.09
N LEU A 328 14.83 3.82 -21.53
CA LEU A 328 14.79 4.21 -22.95
C LEU A 328 16.16 4.70 -23.42
N ASP A 329 16.83 5.53 -22.62
CA ASP A 329 18.17 6.04 -22.93
C ASP A 329 19.19 4.89 -23.03
N ILE A 330 19.18 3.94 -22.08
CA ILE A 330 20.01 2.73 -22.13
C ILE A 330 19.79 1.95 -23.42
N CYS A 331 18.53 1.77 -23.85
CA CYS A 331 18.22 1.04 -25.08
C CYS A 331 18.57 1.84 -26.35
N SER A 332 18.65 3.17 -26.28
CA SER A 332 19.00 4.01 -27.43
C SER A 332 20.52 4.13 -27.67
N HIS A 333 21.33 3.85 -26.65
CA HIS A 333 22.79 4.01 -26.67
C HIS A 333 23.59 2.70 -26.78
N GLN A 334 22.93 1.53 -26.76
CA GLN A 334 23.53 0.22 -26.99
C GLN A 334 23.51 -0.16 -28.48
#